data_AF-A0A519S660-F1
#
_entry.id   AF-A0A519S660-F1
#
_cell.length_a   1.000
_cell.length_b   1.000
_cell.length_c   1.000
_cell.angle_alpha   90.00
_cell.angle_beta   90.00
_cell.angle_gamma   90.00
#
_symmetry.space_group_name_H-M   'P 1'
#
loop_
_entity.id
_entity.type
_entity.pdbx_description
1 polymer ?
#
loop_
_entity_poly.entity_id
_entity_poly.type
_entity_poly.pdbx_seq_one_letter_code
_entity_poly.pdbx_strand_id
1 'polypeptide(L)'
;MQSSGPGNSANLYDDEGLFTYTETGFAIATPSGSYPISWLDIQALFGYKRDLYAYDLVYLDIFLVNGLNMSIHEQIPGWHYFARRLTAELPDITSGWEINLTFPPFEANFTLLYERAGLLQAEAISTYYQPEPGLKTKIAAWLKQLFRKIS
;
A
#
# COMPACT_ATOMS: atom_id res chain seq x y z
N MET A 1 -4.54 48.17 7.44
CA MET A 1 -3.88 46.92 7.87
C MET A 1 -4.71 45.78 7.30
N GLN A 2 -4.27 45.20 6.19
CA GLN A 2 -4.97 44.09 5.54
C GLN A 2 -4.52 42.77 6.17
N SER A 3 -5.49 41.87 6.34
CA SER A 3 -5.36 40.54 6.90
C SER A 3 -4.56 39.61 5.99
N SER A 4 -3.57 38.92 6.54
CA SER A 4 -2.93 37.77 5.90
C SER A 4 -3.39 36.51 6.60
N GLY A 5 -4.30 35.75 5.98
CA GLY A 5 -4.58 34.37 6.40
C GLY A 5 -3.39 33.47 6.08
N PRO A 6 -3.18 32.35 6.80
CA PRO A 6 -2.08 31.45 6.48
C PRO A 6 -2.52 30.54 5.34
N GLY A 7 -2.27 30.99 4.10
CA GLY A 7 -2.15 30.09 2.97
C GLY A 7 -0.79 29.40 3.05
N ASN A 8 -0.70 28.29 3.79
CA ASN A 8 0.48 27.43 3.77
C ASN A 8 0.19 26.27 2.81
N SER A 9 0.52 26.45 1.53
CA SER A 9 0.59 25.35 0.57
C SER A 9 1.84 24.54 0.86
N ALA A 10 1.82 23.73 1.92
CA ALA A 10 2.85 22.73 2.15
C ALA A 10 2.91 21.82 0.91
N ASN A 11 4.10 21.67 0.34
CA ASN A 11 4.31 20.77 -0.79
C ASN A 11 3.95 19.35 -0.34
N LEU A 12 2.88 18.75 -0.89
CA LEU A 12 2.40 17.41 -0.50
C LEU A 12 3.49 16.34 -0.63
N TYR A 13 4.50 16.59 -1.48
CA TYR A 13 5.63 15.69 -1.69
C TYR A 13 6.75 15.83 -0.66
N ASP A 14 6.71 16.83 0.21
CA ASP A 14 7.70 17.08 1.27
C ASP A 14 7.08 16.97 2.68
N ASP A 15 5.79 16.61 2.77
CA ASP A 15 5.10 16.34 4.03
C ASP A 15 5.24 14.86 4.42
N GLU A 16 5.94 14.60 5.52
CA GLU A 16 6.12 13.24 6.05
C GLU A 16 4.87 12.72 6.78
N GLY A 17 3.96 13.60 7.20
CA GLY A 17 2.69 13.25 7.81
C GLY A 17 2.81 12.32 9.01
N LEU A 18 2.22 11.11 8.91
CA LEU A 18 2.27 10.10 9.98
C LEU A 18 3.56 9.26 9.98
N PHE A 19 4.46 9.51 9.04
CA PHE A 19 5.67 8.73 8.88
C PHE A 19 6.87 9.44 9.49
N THR A 20 7.79 8.65 10.03
CA THR A 20 9.16 9.10 10.31
C THR A 20 10.13 8.16 9.61
N TYR A 21 11.27 8.68 9.15
CA TYR A 21 12.22 7.93 8.34
C TYR A 21 13.58 7.82 9.02
N THR A 22 14.23 6.68 8.83
CA THR A 22 15.65 6.47 9.11
C THR A 22 16.35 6.04 7.83
N GLU A 23 17.67 5.82 7.88
CA GLU A 23 18.43 5.26 6.75
C GLU A 23 18.00 3.83 6.39
N THR A 24 17.46 3.07 7.35
CA THR A 24 17.18 1.64 7.19
C THR A 24 15.69 1.30 7.16
N GLY A 25 14.81 2.28 7.35
CA GLY A 25 13.39 2.03 7.45
C GLY A 25 12.54 3.27 7.65
N PHE A 26 11.33 3.03 8.11
CA PHE A 26 10.36 4.05 8.47
C PHE A 26 9.55 3.60 9.68
N ALA A 27 8.83 4.50 10.32
CA ALA A 27 7.84 4.15 11.32
C ALA A 27 6.53 4.87 11.03
N ILE A 28 5.40 4.22 11.36
CA ILE A 28 4.07 4.81 11.23
C ILE A 28 3.57 5.18 12.63
N ALA A 29 3.17 6.44 12.82
CA ALA A 29 2.54 6.91 14.04
C ALA A 29 1.11 6.35 14.16
N THR A 30 0.80 5.82 15.34
CA THR A 30 -0.51 5.28 15.72
C THR A 30 -0.94 5.87 17.06
N PRO A 31 -2.23 5.77 17.45
CA PRO A 31 -2.67 6.20 18.78
C PRO A 31 -1.93 5.49 19.94
N SER A 32 -1.37 4.31 19.70
CA SER A 32 -0.69 3.48 20.70
C SER A 32 0.84 3.62 20.70
N GLY A 33 1.41 4.46 19.82
CA GLY A 33 2.86 4.63 19.67
C GLY A 33 3.27 4.64 18.19
N SER A 34 4.56 4.40 17.92
CA SER A 34 5.04 4.23 16.54
C SER A 34 5.34 2.76 16.26
N TYR A 35 5.07 2.33 15.03
CA TYR A 35 5.38 0.99 14.56
C TYR A 35 6.54 1.04 13.56
N PRO A 36 7.77 0.67 13.97
CA PRO A 36 8.95 0.73 13.10
C PRO A 36 8.99 -0.47 12.13
N ILE A 37 9.39 -0.19 10.90
CA ILE A 37 9.50 -1.14 9.80
C ILE A 37 10.84 -0.91 9.10
N SER A 38 11.66 -1.97 9.04
CA SER A 38 12.86 -1.98 8.23
C SER A 38 12.50 -2.21 6.76
N TRP A 39 13.16 -1.48 5.84
CA TRP A 39 13.05 -1.77 4.40
C TRP A 39 13.48 -3.20 4.08
N LEU A 40 14.42 -3.75 4.86
CA LEU A 40 14.89 -5.13 4.71
C LEU A 40 13.89 -6.19 5.21
N ASP A 41 12.89 -5.79 6.00
CA ASP A 41 11.89 -6.73 6.50
C ASP A 41 10.71 -6.91 5.53
N ILE A 42 10.52 -5.99 4.58
CA ILE A 42 9.45 -6.07 3.58
C ILE A 42 9.67 -7.28 2.67
N GLN A 43 8.74 -8.22 2.66
CA GLN A 43 8.76 -9.41 1.81
C GLN A 43 7.94 -9.22 0.55
N ALA A 44 6.77 -8.61 0.67
CA ALA A 44 5.90 -8.35 -0.47
C ALA A 44 5.08 -7.07 -0.28
N LEU A 45 4.77 -6.43 -1.40
CA LEU A 45 3.90 -5.27 -1.47
C LEU A 45 2.81 -5.52 -2.51
N PHE A 46 1.56 -5.35 -2.11
CA PHE A 46 0.42 -5.45 -3.02
C PHE A 46 -0.32 -4.13 -3.07
N GLY A 47 -0.41 -3.57 -4.27
CA GLY A 47 -1.18 -2.38 -4.56
C GLY A 47 -2.54 -2.73 -5.14
N TYR A 48 -3.58 -2.01 -4.72
CA TYR A 48 -4.89 -2.11 -5.36
C TYR A 48 -5.72 -0.88 -5.09
N LYS A 49 -6.68 -0.59 -5.97
CA LYS A 49 -7.76 0.35 -5.65
C LYS A 49 -8.93 -0.35 -5.00
N ARG A 50 -9.63 0.35 -4.12
CA ARG A 50 -10.99 0.00 -3.69
C ARG A 50 -11.97 1.06 -4.19
N ASP A 51 -13.03 0.60 -4.84
CA ASP A 51 -14.13 1.47 -5.26
C ASP A 51 -15.00 1.80 -4.01
N LEU A 52 -14.92 3.03 -3.51
CA LEU A 52 -15.71 3.52 -2.38
C LEU A 52 -16.85 4.41 -2.87
N TYR A 53 -17.84 3.82 -3.55
CA TYR A 53 -19.06 4.45 -4.11
C TYR A 53 -18.86 5.73 -4.95
N ALA A 54 -18.43 6.83 -4.32
CA ALA A 54 -18.21 8.15 -4.91
C ALA A 54 -16.74 8.43 -5.28
N TYR A 55 -15.78 7.67 -4.77
CA TYR A 55 -14.35 7.84 -5.08
C TYR A 55 -13.60 6.51 -5.06
N ASP A 56 -12.51 6.43 -5.83
CA ASP A 56 -11.55 5.33 -5.77
C ASP A 56 -10.51 5.68 -4.69
N LEU A 57 -10.04 4.66 -3.96
CA LEU A 57 -8.99 4.83 -2.96
C LEU A 57 -7.90 3.79 -3.17
N VAL A 58 -6.66 4.22 -3.40
CA VAL A 58 -5.51 3.32 -3.50
C VAL A 58 -5.10 2.81 -2.12
N TYR A 59 -4.88 1.50 -2.03
CA TYR A 59 -4.37 0.77 -0.89
C TYR A 59 -3.04 0.12 -1.23
N LEU A 60 -2.21 -0.02 -0.20
CA LEU A 60 -0.98 -0.79 -0.21
C LEU A 60 -0.99 -1.73 0.99
N ASP A 61 -0.94 -3.03 0.72
CA ASP A 61 -0.68 -4.05 1.73
C ASP A 61 0.82 -4.34 1.78
N ILE A 62 1.38 -4.32 3.00
CA ILE A 62 2.79 -4.54 3.29
C ILE A 62 2.91 -5.82 4.11
N PHE A 63 3.67 -6.79 3.60
CA PHE A 63 3.95 -8.06 4.28
C PHE A 63 5.39 -8.10 4.77
N LEU A 64 5.59 -8.45 6.04
CA LEU A 64 6.89 -8.46 6.70
C LEU A 64 7.41 -9.88 6.95
N VAL A 65 8.72 -10.01 7.10
CA VAL A 65 9.41 -11.30 7.31
C VAL A 65 8.97 -12.02 8.59
N ASN A 66 8.53 -11.29 9.60
CA ASN A 66 8.03 -11.84 10.86
C ASN A 66 6.56 -12.33 10.78
N GLY A 67 5.96 -12.32 9.59
CA GLY A 67 4.57 -12.73 9.37
C GLY A 67 3.54 -11.65 9.71
N LEU A 68 3.95 -10.49 10.20
CA LEU A 68 3.05 -9.35 10.36
C LEU A 68 2.75 -8.71 9.01
N ASN A 69 1.54 -8.17 8.88
CA ASN A 69 1.13 -7.41 7.73
C ASN A 69 0.38 -6.16 8.16
N MET A 70 0.30 -5.19 7.24
CA MET A 70 -0.52 -4.00 7.44
C MET A 70 -1.00 -3.45 6.11
N SER A 71 -2.12 -2.73 6.17
CA SER A 71 -2.69 -2.00 5.04
C SER A 71 -2.64 -0.51 5.31
N ILE A 72 -2.14 0.25 4.35
CA ILE A 72 -2.19 1.72 4.32
C ILE A 72 -2.92 2.18 3.05
N HIS A 73 -3.38 3.43 3.01
CA HIS A 73 -4.15 3.96 1.88
C HIS A 73 -3.81 5.42 1.56
N GLU A 74 -4.14 5.88 0.35
CA GLU A 74 -3.69 7.17 -0.19
C GLU A 74 -4.11 8.43 0.59
N GLN A 75 -5.12 8.32 1.45
CA GLN A 75 -5.62 9.43 2.26
C GLN A 75 -4.88 9.58 3.59
N ILE A 76 -3.94 8.71 3.94
CA ILE A 76 -3.15 8.92 5.15
C ILE A 76 -2.20 10.11 4.96
N PRO A 77 -2.05 10.99 5.97
CA PRO A 77 -1.07 12.08 5.89
C PRO A 77 0.33 11.54 5.62
N GLY A 78 1.02 12.15 4.66
CA GLY A 78 2.37 11.76 4.25
C GLY A 78 2.44 10.68 3.17
N TRP A 79 1.30 10.23 2.63
CA TRP A 79 1.26 9.21 1.56
C TRP A 79 2.18 9.52 0.36
N HIS A 80 2.12 10.74 -0.18
CA HIS A 80 2.89 11.09 -1.38
C HIS A 80 4.40 11.05 -1.14
N TYR A 81 4.85 11.51 0.04
CA TYR A 81 6.25 11.39 0.44
C TYR A 81 6.64 9.92 0.63
N PHE A 82 5.78 9.14 1.30
CA PHE A 82 5.99 7.71 1.51
C PHE A 82 6.13 6.96 0.19
N ALA A 83 5.22 7.15 -0.76
CA ALA A 83 5.26 6.45 -2.04
C ALA A 83 6.52 6.80 -2.86
N ARG A 84 6.96 8.06 -2.81
CA ARG A 84 8.25 8.49 -3.38
C ARG A 84 9.43 7.77 -2.71
N ARG A 85 9.49 7.75 -1.37
CA ARG A 85 10.55 7.05 -0.63
C ARG A 85 10.54 5.55 -0.90
N LEU A 86 9.36 4.93 -0.97
CA LEU A 86 9.18 3.51 -1.27
C LEU A 86 9.85 3.15 -2.61
N THR A 87 9.60 3.92 -3.67
CA THR A 87 10.24 3.69 -4.99
C THR A 87 11.74 3.98 -5.01
N ALA A 88 12.25 4.83 -4.11
CA ALA A 88 13.67 5.11 -3.99
C ALA A 88 14.42 3.98 -3.25
N GLU A 89 13.80 3.39 -2.23
CA GLU A 89 14.40 2.33 -1.40
C GLU A 89 14.19 0.93 -2.01
N LEU A 90 13.13 0.74 -2.79
CA LEU A 90 12.79 -0.51 -3.49
C LEU A 90 12.70 -0.24 -5.00
N PRO A 91 13.84 -0.22 -5.73
CA PRO A 91 13.91 0.22 -7.12
C PRO A 91 13.19 -0.70 -8.12
N ASP A 92 12.82 -1.92 -7.69
CA ASP A 92 12.02 -2.85 -8.50
C ASP A 92 10.57 -2.35 -8.67
N ILE A 93 10.12 -1.42 -7.81
CA ILE A 93 8.81 -0.80 -7.91
C ILE A 93 8.88 0.31 -8.95
N THR A 94 8.02 0.22 -9.97
CA THR A 94 7.93 1.25 -11.00
C THR A 94 7.40 2.55 -10.41
N SER A 95 8.04 3.68 -10.72
CA SER A 95 7.56 5.01 -10.32
C SER A 95 6.17 5.30 -10.89
N GLY A 96 5.30 5.94 -10.11
CA GLY A 96 3.91 6.21 -10.49
C GLY A 96 3.01 4.97 -10.49
N TRP A 97 3.41 3.91 -9.78
CA TRP A 97 2.63 2.68 -9.61
C TRP A 97 1.21 2.97 -9.14
N GLU A 98 1.01 4.00 -8.31
CA GLU A 98 -0.30 4.39 -7.76
C GLU A 98 -1.29 4.71 -8.88
N ILE A 99 -0.83 5.41 -9.93
CA ILE A 99 -1.67 5.77 -11.08
C ILE A 99 -2.05 4.51 -11.85
N ASN A 100 -1.12 3.58 -12.02
CA ASN A 100 -1.38 2.32 -12.74
C ASN A 100 -2.47 1.49 -12.06
N LEU A 101 -2.58 1.56 -10.73
CA LEU A 101 -3.65 0.87 -9.98
C LEU A 101 -5.04 1.45 -10.21
N THR A 102 -5.14 2.68 -10.72
CA THR A 102 -6.44 3.31 -10.98
C THR A 102 -7.09 2.85 -12.29
N PHE A 103 -6.33 2.18 -13.15
CA PHE A 103 -6.79 1.63 -14.43
C PHE A 103 -6.83 0.08 -14.41
N PRO A 104 -7.82 -0.56 -15.05
CA PRO A 104 -8.97 0.05 -15.73
C PRO A 104 -10.02 0.62 -14.73
N PRO A 105 -10.85 1.58 -15.18
CA PRO A 105 -11.92 2.12 -14.33
C PRO A 105 -12.94 1.03 -13.97
N PHE A 106 -13.47 1.06 -12.74
CA PHE A 106 -14.50 0.13 -12.21
C PHE A 106 -14.10 -1.35 -12.04
N GLU A 107 -12.81 -1.66 -12.12
CA GLU A 107 -12.28 -2.99 -11.81
C GLU A 107 -11.15 -2.88 -10.78
N ALA A 108 -11.15 -3.76 -9.79
CA ALA A 108 -10.08 -3.82 -8.80
C ALA A 108 -8.78 -4.27 -9.48
N ASN A 109 -7.81 -3.35 -9.61
CA ASN A 109 -6.50 -3.67 -10.13
C ASN A 109 -5.58 -4.16 -9.01
N PHE A 110 -5.68 -5.44 -8.66
CA PHE A 110 -4.82 -6.07 -7.66
C PHE A 110 -3.47 -6.47 -8.27
N THR A 111 -2.42 -5.77 -7.87
CA THR A 111 -1.08 -5.88 -8.45
C THR A 111 -0.03 -6.20 -7.40
N LEU A 112 0.82 -7.19 -7.69
CA LEU A 112 2.07 -7.39 -6.96
C LEU A 112 3.08 -6.31 -7.38
N LEU A 113 3.42 -5.40 -6.47
CA LEU A 113 4.35 -4.29 -6.75
C LEU A 113 5.81 -4.66 -6.46
N TYR A 114 6.02 -5.50 -5.45
CA TYR A 114 7.32 -5.96 -5.03
C TYR A 114 7.20 -7.33 -4.38
N GLU A 115 8.17 -8.20 -4.64
CA GLU A 115 8.35 -9.44 -3.92
C GLU A 115 9.83 -9.78 -3.84
N ARG A 116 10.30 -10.16 -2.65
CA ARG A 116 11.73 -10.32 -2.36
C ARG A 116 12.33 -11.61 -2.89
N ALA A 117 11.59 -12.71 -2.90
CA ALA A 117 12.07 -14.03 -3.31
C ALA A 117 11.91 -14.32 -4.83
N GLY A 118 11.36 -13.39 -5.60
CA GLY A 118 11.07 -13.55 -7.03
C GLY A 118 9.81 -14.37 -7.33
N LEU A 119 8.87 -14.48 -6.40
CA LEU A 119 7.57 -15.12 -6.61
C LEU A 119 6.72 -14.34 -7.62
N LEU A 120 5.99 -15.09 -8.44
CA LEU A 120 5.00 -14.49 -9.33
C LEU A 120 3.73 -14.12 -8.56
N GLN A 121 2.92 -13.19 -9.10
CA GLN A 121 1.71 -12.70 -8.44
C GLN A 121 0.79 -13.79 -7.89
N ALA A 122 0.53 -14.87 -8.64
CA ALA A 122 -0.34 -15.96 -8.20
C ALA A 122 0.26 -16.76 -7.01
N GLU A 123 1.58 -16.94 -7.01
CA GLU A 123 2.32 -17.63 -5.94
C GLU A 123 2.37 -16.75 -4.70
N ALA A 124 2.70 -15.47 -4.86
CA ALA A 124 2.73 -14.50 -3.77
C ALA A 124 1.34 -14.34 -3.12
N ILE A 125 0.26 -14.24 -3.91
CA ILE A 125 -1.12 -14.22 -3.38
C ILE A 125 -1.37 -15.45 -2.52
N SER A 126 -1.01 -16.62 -3.03
CA SER A 126 -1.18 -17.86 -2.28
C SER A 126 -0.39 -17.79 -0.98
N THR A 127 0.89 -17.39 -1.01
CA THR A 127 1.76 -17.33 0.17
C THR A 127 1.28 -16.35 1.23
N TYR A 128 0.93 -15.12 0.85
CA TYR A 128 0.70 -14.01 1.78
C TYR A 128 -0.76 -13.83 2.20
N TYR A 129 -1.72 -14.25 1.36
CA TYR A 129 -3.15 -14.19 1.66
C TYR A 129 -3.74 -15.58 1.96
N GLN A 130 -2.91 -16.49 2.49
CA GLN A 130 -3.43 -17.78 2.96
C GLN A 130 -4.63 -17.54 3.90
N PRO A 131 -5.81 -18.09 3.60
CA PRO A 131 -6.90 -18.06 4.57
C PRO A 131 -6.42 -18.82 5.81
N GLU A 132 -6.55 -18.21 6.98
CA GLU A 132 -6.45 -18.89 8.27
C GLU A 132 -7.09 -20.30 8.18
N PRO A 133 -6.56 -21.34 8.84
CA PRO A 133 -7.07 -22.71 8.71
C PRO A 133 -8.57 -22.91 8.96
N GLY A 134 -9.28 -21.91 9.51
CA GLY A 134 -10.75 -21.86 9.69
C GLY A 134 -11.55 -20.92 8.76
N LEU A 135 -10.91 -20.17 7.85
CA LEU A 135 -11.55 -19.14 7.01
C LEU A 135 -11.70 -19.56 5.54
N LYS A 136 -11.75 -20.87 5.27
CA LYS A 136 -11.76 -21.44 3.90
C LYS A 136 -12.92 -20.98 2.99
N THR A 137 -14.01 -20.46 3.55
CA THR A 137 -15.24 -20.21 2.78
C THR A 137 -15.39 -18.77 2.27
N LYS A 138 -14.83 -17.76 2.95
CA LYS A 138 -15.04 -16.34 2.58
C LYS A 138 -14.01 -15.81 1.58
N ILE A 139 -12.73 -16.17 1.74
CA ILE A 139 -11.66 -15.70 0.83
C ILE A 139 -11.74 -16.44 -0.51
N ALA A 140 -12.04 -17.73 -0.53
CA ALA A 140 -12.25 -18.46 -1.79
C ALA A 140 -13.46 -17.92 -2.58
N ALA A 141 -14.49 -17.42 -1.89
CA ALA A 141 -15.63 -16.74 -2.53
C ALA A 141 -15.24 -15.35 -3.04
N TRP A 142 -14.48 -14.57 -2.27
CA TRP A 142 -13.97 -13.26 -2.67
C TRP A 142 -12.99 -13.34 -3.87
N LEU A 143 -12.02 -14.25 -3.83
CA LEU A 143 -11.10 -14.53 -4.95
C LEU A 143 -11.85 -15.06 -6.18
N LYS A 144 -12.81 -15.99 -6.02
CA LYS A 144 -13.66 -16.42 -7.16
C LYS A 144 -14.48 -15.29 -7.76
N GLN A 145 -14.93 -14.34 -6.94
CA GLN A 145 -15.68 -13.18 -7.41
C GLN A 145 -14.77 -12.15 -8.09
N LEU A 146 -13.53 -12.00 -7.61
CA LEU A 146 -12.48 -11.19 -8.22
C LEU A 146 -12.05 -11.76 -9.59
N PHE A 147 -11.79 -13.06 -9.68
CA PHE A 147 -11.36 -13.73 -10.92
C PHE A 147 -12.50 -13.96 -11.93
N ARG A 148 -13.77 -13.93 -11.51
CA ARG A 148 -14.93 -14.01 -12.44
C ARG A 148 -15.18 -12.74 -13.24
N LYS A 149 -14.60 -11.61 -12.86
CA LYS A 149 -14.73 -10.34 -13.60
C LYS A 149 -13.68 -10.14 -14.69
N ILE A 150 -12.73 -11.06 -14.83
CA ILE A 150 -11.57 -10.99 -15.75
C ILE A 150 -11.72 -12.02 -16.91
N SER A 151 -12.94 -12.48 -17.20
CA SER A 151 -13.29 -13.35 -18.35
C SER A 151 -14.65 -12.97 -18.90
#